data_AF-A0A836HTQ9-F1
#
_entry.id   AF-A0A836HTQ9-F1
#
_cell.length_a   1.000
_cell.length_b   1.000
_cell.length_c   1.000
_cell.angle_alpha   90.00
_cell.angle_beta   90.00
_cell.angle_gamma   90.00
#
_symmetry.space_group_name_H-M   'P 1'
#
loop_
_entity.id
_entity.type
_entity.pdbx_description
1 polymer ?
#
loop_
_entity_poly.entity_id
_entity_poly.type
_entity_poly.pdbx_seq_one_letter_code
_entity_poly.pdbx_strand_id
1 'polypeptide(L)'
;MSRVTPKLPFKAWLKLHVKAICQALPLSLLIVVEARDLFYRATWAVTAVPPSKFEVGDVVAVCNRWYTLPTWSHIVYSLLSKVLLKSCWDDVGVISSVKNGKPHILYVDFRGVHEQPLDAFLEERCPRGAAVRKLHRDEGVPPLSPAVAGLFQQEAEKISAEPWFLFSASMRGGNEHKFYEFCVGMHEQRCKIRVMLQRRQSRQAIEAQQNSLKEMEVMRQHLAKFVEPVTHFHLYNGSLVASFFATYGLIDRDMPSPSRYVPQDFAHTIPFCGATTLEEPIVFFKN
;
A
#
# COMPACT_ATOMS: atom_id res chain seq x y z
N MET A 1 -32.92 35.46 -45.81
CA MET A 1 -32.54 34.03 -45.65
C MET A 1 -32.14 33.80 -44.20
N SER A 2 -33.05 33.27 -43.37
CA SER A 2 -32.72 32.85 -42.02
C SER A 2 -31.95 31.54 -42.09
N ARG A 3 -30.68 31.55 -41.65
CA ARG A 3 -29.91 30.32 -41.43
C ARG A 3 -30.58 29.55 -40.30
N VAL A 4 -31.46 28.62 -40.63
CA VAL A 4 -31.98 27.64 -39.69
C VAL A 4 -30.83 26.69 -39.38
N THR A 5 -30.15 26.91 -38.25
CA THR A 5 -29.19 25.94 -37.74
C THR A 5 -29.97 24.66 -37.38
N PRO A 6 -29.65 23.50 -37.96
CA PRO A 6 -30.34 22.27 -37.60
C PRO A 6 -30.08 21.98 -36.11
N LYS A 7 -31.12 22.07 -35.28
CA LYS A 7 -31.06 21.70 -33.87
C LYS A 7 -31.13 20.18 -33.78
N LEU A 8 -30.00 19.56 -33.44
CA LEU A 8 -29.94 18.13 -33.18
C LEU A 8 -30.91 17.79 -32.05
N PRO A 9 -31.82 16.81 -32.22
CA PRO A 9 -32.73 16.41 -31.16
C PRO A 9 -31.95 15.98 -29.91
N PHE A 10 -32.41 16.38 -28.72
CA PHE A 10 -31.70 16.12 -27.47
C PHE A 10 -31.30 14.64 -27.29
N LYS A 11 -32.19 13.70 -27.68
CA LYS A 11 -31.90 12.26 -27.64
C LYS A 11 -30.74 11.84 -28.54
N ALA A 12 -30.63 12.43 -29.73
CA ALA A 12 -29.54 12.15 -30.66
C ALA A 12 -28.23 12.81 -30.21
N TRP A 13 -28.30 14.03 -29.66
CA TRP A 13 -27.17 14.71 -29.04
C TRP A 13 -26.62 13.92 -27.86
N LEU A 14 -27.49 13.44 -26.96
CA LEU A 14 -27.11 12.62 -25.81
C LEU A 14 -26.45 11.30 -26.25
N LYS A 15 -27.03 10.58 -27.21
CA LYS A 15 -26.45 9.34 -27.74
C LYS A 15 -25.05 9.55 -28.33
N LEU A 16 -24.85 10.64 -29.08
CA LEU A 16 -23.55 10.99 -29.64
C LEU A 16 -22.52 11.28 -28.53
N HIS A 17 -22.90 12.05 -27.51
CA HIS A 17 -22.00 12.38 -26.40
C HIS A 17 -21.67 11.15 -25.56
N VAL A 18 -22.65 10.31 -25.23
CA VAL A 18 -22.41 9.05 -24.51
C VAL A 18 -21.46 8.16 -25.32
N LYS A 19 -21.69 8.00 -26.63
CA LYS A 19 -20.79 7.22 -27.50
C LYS A 19 -19.37 7.80 -27.51
N ALA A 20 -19.23 9.11 -27.65
CA ALA A 20 -17.93 9.78 -27.62
C ALA A 20 -17.21 9.58 -26.27
N ILE A 21 -17.92 9.71 -25.15
CA ILE A 21 -17.38 9.48 -23.80
C ILE A 21 -16.95 8.01 -23.65
N CYS A 22 -17.78 7.05 -24.07
CA CYS A 22 -17.44 5.62 -24.01
C CYS A 22 -16.21 5.26 -24.86
N GLN A 23 -15.90 6.03 -25.91
CA GLN A 23 -14.69 5.84 -26.72
C GLN A 23 -13.47 6.58 -26.15
N ALA A 24 -13.67 7.80 -25.65
CA ALA A 24 -12.60 8.64 -25.14
C ALA A 24 -12.09 8.17 -23.76
N LEU A 25 -12.99 7.69 -22.90
CA LEU A 25 -12.66 7.32 -21.53
C LEU A 25 -11.64 6.16 -21.46
N PRO A 26 -11.79 5.03 -22.16
CA PRO A 26 -10.79 3.96 -22.12
C PRO A 26 -9.42 4.44 -22.62
N LEU A 27 -9.40 5.24 -23.69
CA LEU A 27 -8.15 5.77 -24.25
C LEU A 27 -7.46 6.72 -23.28
N SER A 28 -8.21 7.61 -22.62
CA SER A 28 -7.65 8.53 -21.64
C SER A 28 -7.10 7.79 -20.41
N LEU A 29 -7.80 6.76 -19.92
CA LEU A 29 -7.31 5.90 -18.84
C LEU A 29 -5.99 5.25 -19.22
N LEU A 30 -5.90 4.65 -20.41
CA LEU A 30 -4.67 4.01 -20.89
C LEU A 30 -3.51 5.00 -21.01
N ILE A 31 -3.74 6.18 -21.58
CA ILE A 31 -2.72 7.24 -21.68
C ILE A 31 -2.22 7.63 -20.29
N VAL A 32 -3.12 7.82 -19.32
CA VAL A 32 -2.75 8.20 -17.95
C VAL A 32 -1.93 7.10 -17.27
N VAL A 33 -2.35 5.83 -17.39
CA VAL A 33 -1.62 4.70 -16.80
C VAL A 33 -0.23 4.58 -17.41
N GLU A 34 -0.12 4.57 -18.73
CA GLU A 34 1.15 4.40 -19.41
C GLU A 34 2.10 5.59 -19.18
N ALA A 35 1.60 6.82 -19.25
CA ALA A 35 2.40 8.01 -18.96
C ALA A 35 2.93 8.00 -17.52
N ARG A 36 2.10 7.58 -16.55
CA ARG A 36 2.50 7.45 -15.15
C ARG A 36 3.55 6.36 -14.96
N ASP A 37 3.33 5.17 -15.53
CA ASP A 37 4.29 4.06 -15.46
C ASP A 37 5.64 4.46 -16.07
N LEU A 38 5.64 5.16 -17.22
CA LEU A 38 6.85 5.64 -17.87
C LEU A 38 7.57 6.70 -17.03
N PHE A 39 6.83 7.66 -16.46
CA PHE A 39 7.40 8.70 -15.62
C PHE A 39 8.09 8.11 -14.39
N TYR A 40 7.40 7.27 -13.62
CA TYR A 40 7.98 6.66 -12.42
C TYR A 40 9.18 5.79 -12.76
N ARG A 41 9.09 4.99 -13.82
CA ARG A 41 10.22 4.17 -14.28
C ARG A 41 11.45 5.01 -14.63
N ALA A 42 11.27 6.17 -15.26
CA ALA A 42 12.38 7.07 -15.58
C ALA A 42 13.07 7.64 -14.34
N THR A 43 12.41 7.64 -13.17
CA THR A 43 12.96 8.14 -11.90
C THR A 43 13.58 7.07 -11.02
N TRP A 44 13.46 5.78 -11.34
CA TRP A 44 13.91 4.70 -10.46
C TRP A 44 15.42 4.45 -10.57
N ALA A 45 16.10 4.47 -9.42
CA ALA A 45 17.44 3.94 -9.29
C ALA A 45 17.38 2.44 -8.96
N VAL A 46 17.62 1.61 -9.96
CA VAL A 46 17.56 0.15 -9.82
C VAL A 46 18.78 -0.36 -9.09
N THR A 47 18.57 -1.17 -8.05
CA THR A 47 19.63 -1.87 -7.34
C THR A 47 19.38 -3.38 -7.35
N ALA A 48 20.43 -4.16 -7.55
CA ALA A 48 20.33 -5.61 -7.40
C ALA A 48 20.20 -5.98 -5.91
N VAL A 49 19.15 -6.71 -5.56
CA VAL A 49 18.91 -7.18 -4.19
C VAL A 49 19.00 -8.71 -4.17
N PRO A 50 20.05 -9.30 -3.60
CA PRO A 50 20.16 -10.75 -3.51
C PRO A 50 19.08 -11.33 -2.59
N PRO A 51 18.59 -12.56 -2.84
CA PRO A 51 17.58 -13.23 -2.01
C PRO A 51 17.91 -13.28 -0.52
N SER A 52 19.20 -13.39 -0.18
CA SER A 52 19.70 -13.43 1.20
C SER A 52 19.49 -12.15 2.01
N LYS A 53 19.21 -11.02 1.35
CA LYS A 53 18.91 -9.75 2.04
C LYS A 53 17.46 -9.66 2.49
N PHE A 54 16.57 -10.55 2.05
CA PHE A 54 15.15 -10.49 2.41
C PHE A 54 14.90 -11.13 3.78
N GLU A 55 14.09 -10.47 4.59
CA GLU A 55 13.67 -10.92 5.91
C GLU A 55 12.15 -10.94 6.05
N VAL A 56 11.66 -11.69 7.04
CA VAL A 56 10.23 -11.72 7.37
C VAL A 56 9.76 -10.33 7.80
N GLY A 57 8.69 -9.85 7.18
CA GLY A 57 8.13 -8.52 7.37
C GLY A 57 8.58 -7.47 6.36
N ASP A 58 9.56 -7.78 5.49
CA ASP A 58 9.86 -6.91 4.34
C ASP A 58 8.63 -6.78 3.45
N VAL A 59 8.36 -5.57 2.97
CA VAL A 59 7.23 -5.30 2.08
C VAL A 59 7.72 -5.19 0.65
N VAL A 60 7.03 -5.84 -0.27
CA VAL A 60 7.28 -5.73 -1.70
C VAL A 60 6.10 -5.03 -2.35
N ALA A 61 6.32 -3.80 -2.81
CA ALA A 61 5.39 -3.05 -3.64
C ALA A 61 5.68 -3.32 -5.12
N VAL A 62 4.64 -3.49 -5.91
CA VAL A 62 4.74 -3.94 -7.30
C VAL A 62 4.02 -2.96 -8.20
N CYS A 63 4.70 -2.57 -9.28
CA CYS A 63 4.11 -1.86 -10.41
C CYS A 63 3.85 -2.90 -11.50
N ASN A 64 2.63 -3.41 -11.54
CA ASN A 64 2.28 -4.46 -12.50
C ASN A 64 2.34 -3.94 -13.92
N ARG A 65 2.74 -4.80 -14.85
CA ARG A 65 2.51 -4.56 -16.26
C ARG A 65 1.10 -5.04 -16.55
N TRP A 66 0.13 -4.12 -16.48
CA TRP A 66 -1.30 -4.45 -16.46
C TRP A 66 -1.73 -5.41 -17.58
N TYR A 67 -1.19 -5.29 -18.80
CA TYR A 67 -1.54 -6.14 -19.95
C TYR A 67 -0.89 -7.53 -19.98
N THR A 68 0.02 -7.84 -19.06
CA THR A 68 0.58 -9.20 -18.90
C THR A 68 -0.06 -9.96 -17.75
N LEU A 69 -1.03 -9.37 -17.05
CA LEU A 69 -1.70 -10.00 -15.93
C LEU A 69 -2.59 -11.17 -16.40
N PRO A 70 -2.71 -12.23 -15.59
CA PRO A 70 -3.23 -13.53 -16.05
C PRO A 70 -4.74 -13.55 -16.34
N THR A 71 -5.52 -12.63 -15.78
CA THR A 71 -6.98 -12.57 -16.01
C THR A 71 -7.47 -11.15 -16.23
N TRP A 72 -8.62 -11.02 -16.90
CA TRP A 72 -9.29 -9.73 -17.11
C TRP A 72 -9.57 -8.97 -15.82
N SER A 73 -9.92 -9.67 -14.73
CA SER A 73 -10.12 -9.02 -13.43
C SER A 73 -8.85 -8.34 -12.93
N HIS A 74 -7.70 -9.01 -13.06
CA HIS A 74 -6.40 -8.41 -12.70
C HIS A 74 -6.03 -7.24 -13.61
N ILE A 75 -6.25 -7.38 -14.93
CA ILE A 75 -6.02 -6.31 -15.91
C ILE A 75 -6.81 -5.05 -15.54
N VAL A 76 -8.13 -5.19 -15.35
CA VAL A 76 -9.01 -4.07 -15.04
C VAL A 76 -8.69 -3.49 -13.67
N TYR A 77 -8.41 -4.34 -12.69
CA TYR A 77 -7.99 -3.91 -11.35
C TYR A 77 -6.73 -3.04 -11.39
N SER A 78 -5.68 -3.51 -12.05
CA SER A 78 -4.41 -2.79 -12.18
C SER A 78 -4.57 -1.46 -12.92
N LEU A 79 -5.35 -1.43 -14.01
CA LEU A 79 -5.66 -0.19 -14.72
C LEU A 79 -6.37 0.83 -13.82
N LEU A 80 -7.45 0.40 -13.18
CA LEU A 80 -8.28 1.28 -12.37
C LEU A 80 -7.56 1.74 -11.09
N SER A 81 -6.85 0.85 -10.41
CA SER A 81 -6.06 1.19 -9.22
C SER A 81 -5.00 2.23 -9.56
N LYS A 82 -4.25 2.05 -10.65
CA LYS A 82 -3.26 3.03 -11.07
C LYS A 82 -3.86 4.40 -11.37
N VAL A 83 -5.00 4.45 -12.09
CA VAL A 83 -5.66 5.72 -12.38
C VAL A 83 -6.20 6.39 -11.13
N LEU A 84 -7.04 5.67 -10.38
CA LEU A 84 -7.84 6.23 -9.29
C LEU A 84 -6.99 6.55 -8.07
N LEU A 85 -6.02 5.69 -7.73
CA LEU A 85 -5.11 5.92 -6.62
C LEU A 85 -4.00 6.94 -6.96
N LYS A 86 -3.84 7.27 -8.25
CA LYS A 86 -2.79 8.16 -8.76
C LYS A 86 -1.36 7.66 -8.47
N SER A 87 -1.18 6.36 -8.25
CA SER A 87 0.09 5.70 -7.96
C SER A 87 0.41 4.66 -9.02
N CYS A 88 1.70 4.38 -9.26
CA CYS A 88 2.13 3.24 -10.08
C CYS A 88 2.21 1.93 -9.28
N TRP A 89 2.28 2.01 -7.94
CA TRP A 89 2.29 0.86 -7.04
C TRP A 89 0.85 0.40 -6.80
N ASP A 90 0.43 -0.57 -7.60
CA ASP A 90 -0.94 -1.07 -7.61
C ASP A 90 -1.13 -2.40 -6.87
N ASP A 91 -0.02 -3.05 -6.49
CA ASP A 91 -0.04 -4.29 -5.76
C ASP A 91 1.04 -4.33 -4.67
N VAL A 92 0.80 -5.14 -3.64
CA VAL A 92 1.68 -5.23 -2.47
C VAL A 92 1.58 -6.62 -1.83
N GLY A 93 2.71 -7.10 -1.33
CA GLY A 93 2.78 -8.29 -0.49
C GLY A 93 3.86 -8.15 0.58
N VAL A 94 3.90 -9.10 1.51
CA VAL A 94 4.88 -9.14 2.59
C VAL A 94 5.68 -10.43 2.51
N ILE A 95 6.97 -10.37 2.81
CA ILE A 95 7.77 -11.57 2.97
C ILE A 95 7.34 -12.26 4.26
N SER A 96 6.66 -13.40 4.14
CA SER A 96 6.14 -14.18 5.28
C SER A 96 7.14 -15.21 5.78
N SER A 97 7.98 -15.73 4.89
CA SER A 97 8.97 -16.74 5.24
C SER A 97 10.19 -16.69 4.33
N VAL A 98 11.32 -17.21 4.83
CA VAL A 98 12.53 -17.45 4.03
C VAL A 98 12.88 -18.94 4.17
N LYS A 99 12.60 -19.73 3.13
CA LYS A 99 12.85 -21.19 3.15
C LYS A 99 14.03 -21.48 2.22
N ASN A 100 15.05 -22.19 2.73
CA ASN A 100 16.27 -22.52 1.98
C ASN A 100 16.95 -21.30 1.32
N GLY A 101 16.97 -20.15 2.02
CA GLY A 101 17.55 -18.90 1.51
C GLY A 101 16.74 -18.21 0.40
N LYS A 102 15.52 -18.69 0.10
CA LYS A 102 14.60 -18.05 -0.84
C LYS A 102 13.46 -17.35 -0.09
N PRO A 103 13.21 -16.05 -0.36
CA PRO A 103 12.07 -15.35 0.22
C PRO A 103 10.76 -15.80 -0.43
N HIS A 104 9.77 -16.05 0.41
CA HIS A 104 8.38 -16.29 0.01
C HIS A 104 7.55 -15.05 0.31
N ILE A 105 6.79 -14.63 -0.69
CA ILE A 105 5.87 -13.50 -0.59
C ILE A 105 4.45 -14.01 -0.32
N LEU A 106 3.83 -13.43 0.70
CA LEU A 106 2.41 -13.57 1.01
C LEU A 106 1.65 -12.39 0.41
N TYR A 107 0.65 -12.69 -0.42
CA TYR A 107 -0.17 -11.70 -1.10
C TYR A 107 -1.61 -12.19 -1.23
N VAL A 108 -2.50 -11.28 -1.63
CA VAL A 108 -3.91 -11.57 -1.91
C VAL A 108 -4.24 -11.13 -3.31
N ASP A 109 -4.98 -11.97 -4.03
CA ASP A 109 -5.59 -11.62 -5.30
C ASP A 109 -7.05 -12.10 -5.40
N PHE A 110 -7.61 -12.12 -6.61
CA PHE A 110 -8.98 -12.54 -6.88
C PHE A 110 -9.29 -14.00 -6.50
N ARG A 111 -8.28 -14.84 -6.32
CA ARG A 111 -8.42 -16.26 -5.98
C ARG A 111 -8.24 -16.53 -4.49
N GLY A 112 -7.79 -15.55 -3.72
CA GLY A 112 -7.60 -15.67 -2.27
C GLY A 112 -6.20 -15.26 -1.83
N VAL A 113 -5.79 -15.79 -0.68
CA VAL A 113 -4.46 -15.62 -0.10
C VAL A 113 -3.51 -16.65 -0.71
N HIS A 114 -2.30 -16.22 -1.03
CA HIS A 114 -1.27 -17.06 -1.63
C HIS A 114 0.10 -16.77 -1.00
N GLU A 115 0.87 -17.82 -0.70
CA GLU A 115 2.30 -17.74 -0.40
C GLU A 115 3.07 -18.45 -1.51
N GLN A 116 4.03 -17.78 -2.17
CA GLN A 116 4.88 -18.41 -3.17
C GLN A 116 6.28 -17.79 -3.25
N PRO A 117 7.25 -18.44 -3.92
CA PRO A 117 8.60 -17.88 -4.12
C PRO A 117 8.54 -16.52 -4.79
N LEU A 118 9.30 -15.55 -4.27
CA LEU A 118 9.30 -14.19 -4.80
C LEU A 118 9.71 -14.16 -6.28
N ASP A 119 10.64 -15.01 -6.69
CA ASP A 119 11.04 -15.20 -8.09
C ASP A 119 9.86 -15.67 -8.95
N ALA A 120 9.14 -16.70 -8.51
CA ALA A 120 7.94 -17.21 -9.20
C ALA A 120 6.83 -16.16 -9.28
N PHE A 121 6.60 -15.40 -8.21
CA PHE A 121 5.63 -14.30 -8.19
C PHE A 121 5.96 -13.18 -9.18
N LEU A 122 7.24 -12.76 -9.23
CA LEU A 122 7.68 -11.73 -10.16
C LEU A 122 7.67 -12.23 -11.62
N GLU A 123 7.93 -13.52 -11.85
CA GLU A 123 7.76 -14.15 -13.18
C GLU A 123 6.30 -14.16 -13.61
N GLU A 124 5.37 -14.55 -12.74
CA GLU A 124 3.95 -14.60 -13.05
C GLU A 124 3.38 -13.21 -13.36
N ARG A 125 3.74 -12.20 -12.55
CA ARG A 125 3.22 -10.83 -12.72
C ARG A 125 3.90 -10.06 -13.85
N CYS A 126 5.14 -10.43 -14.22
CA CYS A 126 5.98 -9.71 -15.17
C CYS A 126 5.97 -8.17 -14.94
N PRO A 127 6.22 -7.69 -13.70
CA PRO A 127 5.98 -6.30 -13.36
C PRO A 127 6.92 -5.36 -14.13
N ARG A 128 6.48 -4.11 -14.29
CA ARG A 128 7.34 -3.02 -14.81
C ARG A 128 8.40 -2.60 -13.81
N GLY A 129 8.20 -2.89 -12.53
CA GLY A 129 9.13 -2.66 -11.43
C GLY A 129 8.61 -3.27 -10.13
N ALA A 130 9.53 -3.66 -9.25
CA ALA A 130 9.23 -4.04 -7.89
C ALA A 130 10.12 -3.23 -6.95
N ALA A 131 9.60 -2.84 -5.79
CA ALA A 131 10.35 -2.16 -4.76
C ALA A 131 10.22 -2.92 -3.45
N VAL A 132 11.35 -3.20 -2.81
CA VAL A 132 11.36 -3.75 -1.45
C VAL A 132 11.56 -2.62 -0.46
N ARG A 133 10.79 -2.66 0.62
CA ARG A 133 11.02 -1.84 1.80
C ARG A 133 11.35 -2.75 2.96
N LYS A 134 12.56 -2.59 3.47
CA LYS A 134 13.05 -3.40 4.58
C LYS A 134 12.36 -3.00 5.86
N LEU A 135 11.96 -3.98 6.64
CA LEU A 135 11.45 -3.73 7.99
C LEU A 135 12.62 -3.44 8.91
N HIS A 136 12.85 -2.17 9.20
CA HIS A 136 13.80 -1.74 10.19
C HIS A 136 13.20 -1.86 11.60
N ARG A 137 13.99 -2.43 12.52
CA ARG A 137 13.65 -2.57 13.94
C ARG A 137 14.83 -2.06 14.76
N ASP A 138 14.56 -1.33 15.83
CA ASP A 138 15.61 -0.87 16.73
C ASP A 138 16.35 -2.04 17.39
N GLU A 139 17.59 -1.78 17.83
CA GLU A 139 18.40 -2.75 18.56
C GLU A 139 17.66 -3.30 19.79
N GLY A 140 17.63 -4.63 19.94
CA GLY A 140 16.95 -5.31 21.03
C GLY A 140 15.49 -5.69 20.76
N VAL A 141 14.90 -5.24 19.65
CA VAL A 141 13.59 -5.75 19.20
C VAL A 141 13.80 -7.11 18.54
N PRO A 142 13.14 -8.19 19.03
CA PRO A 142 13.32 -9.52 18.48
C PRO A 142 12.82 -9.62 17.03
N PRO A 143 13.39 -10.55 16.24
CA PRO A 143 12.91 -10.77 14.88
C PRO A 143 11.47 -11.30 14.86
N LEU A 144 10.76 -11.06 13.76
CA LEU A 144 9.41 -11.58 13.59
C LEU A 144 9.44 -13.11 13.49
N SER A 145 8.66 -13.77 14.33
CA SER A 145 8.61 -15.24 14.39
C SER A 145 7.95 -15.83 13.16
N PRO A 146 8.64 -16.68 12.36
CA PRO A 146 8.04 -17.34 11.20
C PRO A 146 6.82 -18.21 11.55
N ALA A 147 6.74 -18.72 12.79
CA ALA A 147 5.60 -19.50 13.25
C ALA A 147 4.33 -18.64 13.34
N VAL A 148 4.46 -17.38 13.76
CA VAL A 148 3.34 -16.43 13.79
C VAL A 148 2.90 -16.06 12.37
N ALA A 149 3.85 -15.91 11.44
CA ALA A 149 3.54 -15.71 10.02
C ALA A 149 2.77 -16.88 9.43
N GLY A 150 3.15 -18.13 9.77
CA GLY A 150 2.45 -19.33 9.35
C GLY A 150 1.02 -19.42 9.91
N LEU A 151 0.83 -19.11 11.19
CA LEU A 151 -0.52 -19.03 11.78
C LEU A 151 -1.37 -17.94 11.13
N PHE A 152 -0.79 -16.77 10.88
CA PHE A 152 -1.48 -15.68 10.20
C PHE A 152 -1.94 -16.11 8.80
N GLN A 153 -1.07 -16.75 8.02
CA GLN A 153 -1.42 -17.26 6.70
C GLN A 153 -2.63 -18.21 6.77
N GLN A 154 -2.59 -19.19 7.68
CA GLN A 154 -3.68 -20.16 7.85
C GLN A 154 -5.03 -19.51 8.20
N GLU A 155 -5.02 -18.46 9.02
CA GLU A 155 -6.24 -17.72 9.34
C GLU A 155 -6.71 -16.84 8.17
N ALA A 156 -5.77 -16.18 7.48
CA ALA A 156 -6.09 -15.32 6.34
C ALA A 156 -6.69 -16.12 5.17
N GLU A 157 -6.21 -17.33 4.91
CA GLU A 157 -6.71 -18.24 3.86
C GLU A 157 -8.19 -18.62 4.05
N LYS A 158 -8.74 -18.49 5.26
CA LYS A 158 -10.17 -18.77 5.55
C LYS A 158 -11.08 -17.61 5.15
N ILE A 159 -10.53 -16.43 4.88
CA ILE A 159 -11.29 -15.21 4.59
C ILE A 159 -11.42 -15.05 3.08
N SER A 160 -12.63 -14.74 2.61
CA SER A 160 -12.86 -14.46 1.19
C SER A 160 -12.15 -13.16 0.78
N ALA A 161 -11.44 -13.20 -0.35
CA ALA A 161 -10.84 -12.00 -0.92
C ALA A 161 -11.91 -11.08 -1.53
N GLU A 162 -11.74 -9.78 -1.29
CA GLU A 162 -12.57 -8.70 -1.82
C GLU A 162 -11.69 -7.61 -2.45
N PRO A 163 -10.97 -7.90 -3.56
CA PRO A 163 -9.98 -6.97 -4.12
C PRO A 163 -10.54 -5.57 -4.44
N TRP A 164 -11.80 -5.52 -4.90
CA TRP A 164 -12.46 -4.25 -5.27
C TRP A 164 -12.70 -3.31 -4.09
N PHE A 165 -12.63 -3.80 -2.85
CA PHE A 165 -12.75 -2.96 -1.67
C PHE A 165 -11.61 -1.93 -1.56
N LEU A 166 -10.48 -2.17 -2.26
CA LEU A 166 -9.39 -1.21 -2.44
C LEU A 166 -9.90 0.22 -2.72
N PHE A 167 -10.90 0.37 -3.59
CA PHE A 167 -11.40 1.69 -3.97
C PHE A 167 -12.14 2.37 -2.83
N SER A 168 -12.95 1.62 -2.08
CA SER A 168 -13.59 2.12 -0.86
C SER A 168 -12.54 2.51 0.19
N ALA A 169 -11.52 1.67 0.38
CA ALA A 169 -10.39 1.94 1.26
C ALA A 169 -9.61 3.20 0.87
N SER A 170 -9.49 3.47 -0.43
CA SER A 170 -8.79 4.67 -0.93
C SER A 170 -9.53 5.98 -0.66
N MET A 171 -10.86 5.93 -0.50
CA MET A 171 -11.69 7.12 -0.27
C MET A 171 -11.69 7.55 1.21
N ARG A 172 -10.55 7.46 1.89
CA ARG A 172 -10.37 8.06 3.23
C ARG A 172 -10.69 9.55 3.16
N GLY A 173 -11.64 10.00 3.97
CA GLY A 173 -12.11 11.38 3.95
C GLY A 173 -12.39 11.92 5.35
N GLY A 174 -12.61 13.23 5.44
CA GLY A 174 -13.05 13.89 6.68
C GLY A 174 -12.13 13.62 7.88
N ASN A 175 -12.72 13.20 9.00
CA ASN A 175 -11.99 12.94 10.24
C ASN A 175 -11.08 11.72 10.16
N GLU A 176 -11.44 10.70 9.37
CA GLU A 176 -10.65 9.49 9.21
C GLU A 176 -9.29 9.79 8.57
N HIS A 177 -9.30 10.58 7.48
CA HIS A 177 -8.06 10.98 6.81
C HIS A 177 -7.17 11.82 7.72
N LYS A 178 -7.75 12.80 8.43
CA LYS A 178 -7.03 13.62 9.41
C LYS A 178 -6.41 12.78 10.51
N PHE A 179 -7.14 11.78 11.02
CA PHE A 179 -6.64 10.87 12.04
C PHE A 179 -5.48 10.02 11.50
N TYR A 180 -5.60 9.49 10.28
CA TYR A 180 -4.53 8.73 9.64
C TYR A 180 -3.26 9.58 9.48
N GLU A 181 -3.37 10.78 8.90
CA GLU A 181 -2.24 11.70 8.74
C GLU A 181 -1.61 12.08 10.08
N PHE A 182 -2.44 12.31 11.11
CA PHE A 182 -1.96 12.59 12.45
C PHE A 182 -1.15 11.42 13.02
N CYS A 183 -1.61 10.19 12.83
CA CYS A 183 -0.88 8.99 13.24
C CYS A 183 0.45 8.83 12.48
N VAL A 184 0.48 9.16 11.19
CA VAL A 184 1.73 9.19 10.41
C VAL A 184 2.70 10.23 10.98
N GLY A 185 2.23 11.45 11.27
CA GLY A 185 3.06 12.49 11.89
C GLY A 185 3.58 12.10 13.27
N MET A 186 2.78 11.40 14.08
CA MET A 186 3.24 10.82 15.35
C MET A 186 4.36 9.80 15.15
N HIS A 187 4.23 8.96 14.13
CA HIS A 187 5.25 7.98 13.78
C HIS A 187 6.55 8.68 13.35
N GLU A 188 6.48 9.70 12.50
CA GLU A 188 7.63 10.53 12.13
C GLU A 188 8.29 11.19 13.34
N GLN A 189 7.50 11.68 14.29
CA GLN A 189 8.02 12.24 15.54
C GLN A 189 8.75 11.19 16.39
N ARG A 190 8.25 9.94 16.44
CA ARG A 190 8.97 8.82 17.07
C ARG A 190 10.29 8.53 16.36
N CYS A 191 10.30 8.49 15.02
CA CYS A 191 11.52 8.34 14.22
C CYS A 191 12.53 9.45 14.53
N LYS A 192 12.08 10.70 14.60
CA LYS A 192 12.92 11.85 14.95
C LYS A 192 13.58 11.69 16.31
N ILE A 193 12.82 11.32 17.35
CA ILE A 193 13.35 11.07 18.69
C ILE A 193 14.41 9.96 18.67
N ARG A 194 14.16 8.87 17.94
CA ARG A 194 15.13 7.77 17.78
C ARG A 194 16.44 8.24 17.14
N VAL A 195 16.36 9.01 16.06
CA VAL A 195 17.54 9.59 15.39
C VAL A 195 18.30 10.52 16.33
N MET A 196 17.60 11.32 17.15
CA MET A 196 18.24 12.20 18.14
C MET A 196 18.97 11.41 19.24
N LEU A 197 18.39 10.30 19.70
CA LEU A 197 19.02 9.39 20.67
C LEU A 197 20.29 8.76 20.09
N GLN A 198 20.23 8.24 18.87
CA GLN A 198 21.39 7.65 18.17
C GLN A 198 22.52 8.66 17.97
N ARG A 199 22.17 9.91 17.62
CA ARG A 199 23.13 11.02 17.46
C ARG A 199 23.58 11.65 18.78
N ARG A 200 23.15 11.12 19.93
CA ARG A 200 23.49 11.61 21.28
C ARG A 200 23.27 13.12 21.44
N GLN A 201 22.15 13.63 20.92
CA GLN A 201 21.79 15.03 21.09
C GLN A 201 21.55 15.38 22.58
N SER A 202 21.44 16.67 22.88
CA SER A 202 21.27 17.12 24.27
C SER A 202 20.01 16.52 24.89
N ARG A 203 20.11 16.11 26.16
CA ARG A 203 19.01 15.52 26.91
C ARG A 203 17.77 16.42 26.93
N GLN A 204 17.96 17.73 27.10
CA GLN A 204 16.87 18.71 27.07
C GLN A 204 16.12 18.72 25.73
N ALA A 205 16.83 18.62 24.61
CA ALA A 205 16.20 18.59 23.29
C ALA A 205 15.36 17.31 23.11
N ILE A 206 15.87 16.16 23.57
CA ILE A 206 15.15 14.89 23.52
C ILE A 206 13.89 14.94 24.42
N GLU A 207 14.01 15.42 25.65
CA GLU A 207 12.90 15.56 26.59
C GLU A 207 11.79 16.49 26.03
N ALA A 208 12.17 17.59 25.37
CA ALA A 208 11.21 18.47 24.70
C ALA A 208 10.42 17.75 23.59
N GLN A 209 11.10 16.93 22.77
CA GLN A 209 10.43 16.16 21.72
C GLN A 209 9.54 15.03 22.30
N GLN A 210 9.96 14.40 23.40
CA GLN A 210 9.16 13.40 24.11
C GLN A 210 7.89 14.00 24.71
N ASN A 211 7.97 15.21 25.27
CA ASN A 211 6.79 15.90 25.78
C ASN A 211 5.81 16.25 24.65
N SER A 212 6.32 16.72 23.50
CA SER A 212 5.48 16.92 22.31
C SER A 212 4.81 15.62 21.86
N LEU A 213 5.51 14.48 21.87
CA LEU A 213 4.92 13.19 21.53
C LEU A 213 3.79 12.80 22.50
N LYS A 214 3.94 13.05 23.81
CA LYS A 214 2.88 12.81 24.81
C LYS A 214 1.64 13.65 24.54
N GLU A 215 1.81 14.93 24.19
CA GLU A 215 0.69 15.80 23.80
C GLU A 215 -0.03 15.26 22.54
N MET A 216 0.74 14.78 21.57
CA MET A 216 0.17 14.14 20.39
C MET A 216 -0.62 12.87 20.75
N GLU A 217 -0.17 12.06 21.72
CA GLU A 217 -0.91 10.87 22.16
C GLU A 217 -2.29 11.21 22.74
N VAL A 218 -2.39 12.29 23.51
CA VAL A 218 -3.67 12.79 24.02
C VAL A 218 -4.57 13.26 22.87
N MET A 219 -4.00 14.01 21.91
CA MET A 219 -4.75 14.46 20.74
C MET A 219 -5.20 13.29 19.85
N ARG A 220 -4.38 12.25 19.69
CA ARG A 220 -4.76 11.02 18.96
C ARG A 220 -5.99 10.39 19.59
N GLN A 221 -6.01 10.23 20.91
CA GLN A 221 -7.17 9.68 21.63
C GLN A 221 -8.42 10.57 21.48
N HIS A 222 -8.24 11.89 21.40
CA HIS A 222 -9.34 12.80 21.14
C HIS A 222 -9.89 12.65 19.71
N LEU A 223 -9.02 12.68 18.71
CA LEU A 223 -9.39 12.53 17.30
C LEU A 223 -10.06 11.17 17.01
N ALA A 224 -9.59 10.11 17.66
CA ALA A 224 -10.17 8.77 17.57
C ALA A 224 -11.69 8.75 17.87
N LYS A 225 -12.18 9.62 18.76
CA LYS A 225 -13.61 9.68 19.12
C LYS A 225 -14.52 10.15 17.97
N PHE A 226 -13.94 10.79 16.95
CA PHE A 226 -14.66 11.36 15.81
C PHE A 226 -14.51 10.53 14.53
N VAL A 227 -13.83 9.39 14.61
CA VAL A 227 -13.67 8.44 13.51
C VAL A 227 -14.67 7.32 13.70
N GLU A 228 -15.46 7.03 12.68
CA GLU A 228 -16.41 5.93 12.73
C GLU A 228 -15.65 4.59 12.75
N PRO A 229 -16.03 3.66 13.64
CA PRO A 229 -15.39 2.36 13.71
C PRO A 229 -15.70 1.55 12.46
N VAL A 230 -14.67 0.91 11.89
CA VAL A 230 -14.85 -0.05 10.81
C VAL A 230 -15.45 -1.33 11.40
N THR A 231 -16.65 -1.70 10.94
CA THR A 231 -17.43 -2.82 11.51
C THR A 231 -17.11 -4.18 10.89
N HIS A 232 -16.48 -4.20 9.71
CA HIS A 232 -16.21 -5.41 8.95
C HIS A 232 -14.78 -5.39 8.39
N PHE A 233 -14.11 -6.54 8.43
CA PHE A 233 -12.81 -6.71 7.80
C PHE A 233 -13.00 -7.10 6.33
N HIS A 234 -12.33 -6.38 5.43
CA HIS A 234 -12.33 -6.69 4.00
C HIS A 234 -10.92 -7.06 3.58
N LEU A 235 -10.75 -8.27 3.06
CA LEU A 235 -9.44 -8.79 2.68
C LEU A 235 -9.09 -8.39 1.24
N TYR A 236 -8.05 -7.59 1.08
CA TYR A 236 -7.42 -7.27 -0.20
C TYR A 236 -5.92 -7.07 0.05
N ASN A 237 -5.13 -6.85 -1.01
CA ASN A 237 -3.67 -6.78 -0.92
C ASN A 237 -3.14 -5.84 0.18
N GLY A 238 -3.64 -4.59 0.25
CA GLY A 238 -3.23 -3.64 1.28
C GLY A 238 -3.65 -4.03 2.70
N SER A 239 -4.86 -4.54 2.88
CA SER A 239 -5.34 -4.95 4.20
C SER A 239 -4.69 -6.23 4.71
N LEU A 240 -4.28 -7.14 3.82
CA LEU A 240 -3.49 -8.32 4.19
C LEU A 240 -2.16 -7.90 4.83
N VAL A 241 -1.41 -7.00 4.17
CA VAL A 241 -0.11 -6.54 4.68
C VAL A 241 -0.26 -5.75 5.97
N ALA A 242 -1.29 -4.89 6.07
CA ALA A 242 -1.61 -4.20 7.31
C ALA A 242 -1.92 -5.18 8.44
N SER A 243 -2.81 -6.15 8.20
CA SER A 243 -3.18 -7.16 9.19
C SER A 243 -2.01 -8.03 9.60
N PHE A 244 -1.08 -8.34 8.69
CA PHE A 244 0.16 -9.03 9.02
C PHE A 244 0.94 -8.24 10.07
N PHE A 245 1.18 -6.94 9.85
CA PHE A 245 1.86 -6.08 10.83
C PHE A 245 1.07 -5.92 12.13
N ALA A 246 -0.26 -5.84 12.06
CA ALA A 246 -1.13 -5.73 13.22
C ALA A 246 -1.12 -7.01 14.08
N THR A 247 -0.92 -8.18 13.47
CA THR A 247 -0.73 -9.46 14.19
C THR A 247 0.51 -9.41 15.08
N TYR A 248 1.59 -8.77 14.62
CA TYR A 248 2.81 -8.54 15.41
C TYR A 248 2.74 -7.31 16.33
N GLY A 249 1.62 -6.59 16.39
CA GLY A 249 1.48 -5.37 17.17
C GLY A 249 2.32 -4.20 16.65
N LEU A 250 2.74 -4.26 15.39
CA LEU A 250 3.56 -3.22 14.77
C LEU A 250 2.72 -2.06 14.24
N ILE A 251 1.44 -2.28 13.95
CA ILE A 251 0.47 -1.22 13.70
C ILE A 251 -0.76 -1.44 14.57
N ASP A 252 -1.55 -0.39 14.77
CA ASP A 252 -2.80 -0.45 15.52
C ASP A 252 -3.80 -1.37 14.81
N ARG A 253 -4.54 -2.19 15.57
CA ARG A 253 -5.57 -3.09 15.03
C ARG A 253 -6.90 -2.38 14.82
N ASP A 254 -7.15 -1.35 15.61
CA ASP A 254 -8.46 -0.71 15.68
C ASP A 254 -8.48 0.52 14.78
N MET A 255 -7.53 1.45 14.97
CA MET A 255 -7.47 2.69 14.20
C MET A 255 -6.03 3.19 13.95
N PRO A 256 -5.63 3.43 12.69
CA PRO A 256 -6.39 3.19 11.47
C PRO A 256 -6.63 1.70 11.22
N SER A 257 -7.86 1.31 10.87
CA SER A 257 -8.20 -0.09 10.66
C SER A 257 -7.35 -0.69 9.52
N PRO A 258 -6.85 -1.92 9.66
CA PRO A 258 -6.13 -2.63 8.59
C PRO A 258 -6.87 -2.64 7.24
N SER A 259 -8.21 -2.67 7.25
CA SER A 259 -9.07 -2.60 6.05
C SER A 259 -9.01 -1.28 5.27
N ARG A 260 -8.23 -0.30 5.73
CA ARG A 260 -8.13 1.05 5.13
C ARG A 260 -6.79 1.34 4.50
N TYR A 261 -5.82 0.43 4.63
CA TYR A 261 -4.50 0.57 4.02
C TYR A 261 -4.53 0.14 2.56
N VAL A 262 -3.96 0.96 1.69
CA VAL A 262 -3.87 0.68 0.26
C VAL A 262 -2.42 0.42 -0.15
N PRO A 263 -2.12 -0.27 -1.27
CA PRO A 263 -0.75 -0.63 -1.67
C PRO A 263 0.25 0.53 -1.64
N GLN A 264 -0.18 1.71 -2.08
CA GLN A 264 0.63 2.93 -2.06
C GLN A 264 1.02 3.40 -0.64
N ASP A 265 0.22 3.12 0.39
CA ASP A 265 0.59 3.48 1.76
C ASP A 265 1.89 2.79 2.12
N PHE A 266 2.07 1.53 1.71
CA PHE A 266 3.30 0.78 1.96
C PHE A 266 4.49 1.23 1.10
N ALA A 267 4.27 1.95 0.00
CA ALA A 267 5.34 2.64 -0.70
C ALA A 267 5.79 3.93 0.02
N HIS A 268 5.03 4.38 1.03
CA HIS A 268 5.24 5.61 1.79
C HIS A 268 5.26 5.35 3.31
N THR A 269 5.46 6.39 4.12
CA THR A 269 5.45 6.24 5.59
C THR A 269 4.08 5.79 6.08
N ILE A 270 4.04 4.70 6.86
CA ILE A 270 2.83 4.20 7.54
C ILE A 270 2.96 4.40 9.06
N PRO A 271 1.85 4.49 9.81
CA PRO A 271 1.89 4.79 11.24
C PRO A 271 2.23 3.56 12.08
N PHE A 272 3.51 3.16 12.10
CA PHE A 272 3.98 2.10 13.00
C PHE A 272 3.88 2.50 14.47
N CYS A 273 3.49 1.53 15.28
CA CYS A 273 3.58 1.51 16.72
C CYS A 273 5.03 1.22 17.12
N GLY A 274 5.56 2.03 18.04
CA GLY A 274 6.85 1.79 18.68
C GLY A 274 8.07 2.03 17.78
N ALA A 275 9.01 1.08 17.83
CA ALA A 275 10.39 1.21 17.37
C ALA A 275 10.66 0.47 16.05
N THR A 276 9.67 0.50 15.15
CA THR A 276 9.75 -0.17 13.84
C THR A 276 9.42 0.81 12.72
N THR A 277 10.04 0.63 11.56
CA THR A 277 9.89 1.50 10.38
C THR A 277 10.06 0.68 9.12
N LEU A 278 9.48 1.15 8.02
CA LEU A 278 9.89 0.69 6.69
C LEU A 278 10.98 1.62 6.16
N GLU A 279 12.11 1.06 5.74
CA GLU A 279 13.20 1.80 5.10
C GLU A 279 12.74 2.43 3.77
N GLU A 280 13.59 3.26 3.16
CA GLU A 280 13.30 3.79 1.83
C GLU A 280 13.12 2.66 0.80
N PRO A 281 12.21 2.83 -0.19
CA PRO A 281 11.98 1.81 -1.20
C PRO A 281 13.20 1.60 -2.10
N ILE A 282 13.72 0.38 -2.11
CA ILE A 282 14.78 -0.06 -3.00
C ILE A 282 14.12 -0.73 -4.21
N VAL A 283 14.15 -0.04 -5.35
CA VAL A 283 13.64 -0.61 -6.60
C VAL A 283 14.62 -1.67 -7.11
N PHE A 284 14.12 -2.86 -7.40
CA PHE A 284 14.92 -3.97 -7.89
C PHE A 284 14.25 -4.62 -9.10
N PHE A 285 15.08 -5.12 -10.00
CA PHE A 285 14.64 -5.96 -11.11
C PHE A 285 15.19 -7.37 -10.91
N LYS A 286 14.44 -8.34 -11.43
CA LYS A 286 14.99 -9.66 -11.68
C LYS A 286 16.11 -9.48 -12.72
N ASN A 287 17.35 -9.85 -12.35
CA ASN A 287 18.43 -10.04 -13.31
C ASN A 287 18.17 -11.29 -14.14
#